data_AF-B2JU94-F1
#
_entry.id   AF-B2JU94-F1
#
_cell.length_a   1.000
_cell.length_b   1.000
_cell.length_c   1.000
_cell.angle_alpha   90.00
_cell.angle_beta   90.00
_cell.angle_gamma   90.00
#
_symmetry.space_group_name_H-M   'P 1'
#
loop_
_entity.id
_entity.type
_entity.pdbx_description
1 polymer ?
#
loop_
_entity_poly.entity_id
_entity_poly.type
_entity_poly.pdbx_seq_one_letter_code
_entity_poly.pdbx_strand_id
1 'polypeptide(L)'
;MSSEILIRPPAGEPVSLAEAKQHLRVTDSLQDSLISMLISNARIACESKTRRQLLHARWQLVTDRFPMSGVGTPLPFCDDINLPAYAIRLPHAPFVDLQSVTYFDMSSTLQTMDPATYTVNSAMEPALVSPRFRQIWPIPLPQIGAVQWTYDAGYASPIKNAVAGSAFFTVVGPVSWKVGDTTTFYNSGGALPAPLQPNTPYLIAQAVGNEYSVSDMDGNTITLTDGGSGASFIGTVPEGLRHWILLRVGSLYENREEVAILNRGKVEELPFVDGLLDPYRISMP
;
A
#
# COMPACT_ATOMS: atom_id res chain seq x y z
N MET A 1 5.19 11.14 18.83
CA MET A 1 6.17 11.43 17.76
C MET A 1 6.00 10.34 16.70
N SER A 2 5.86 10.69 15.42
CA SER A 2 5.84 9.68 14.35
C SER A 2 7.27 9.28 14.05
N SER A 3 7.60 8.00 14.20
CA SER A 3 8.87 7.40 13.76
C SER A 3 8.86 6.98 12.28
N GLU A 4 7.73 7.19 11.60
CA GLU A 4 7.50 6.82 10.20
C GLU A 4 7.62 8.03 9.29
N ILE A 5 8.37 7.86 8.21
CA ILE A 5 8.61 8.88 7.19
C ILE A 5 8.26 8.30 5.82
N LEU A 6 7.44 9.04 5.07
CA LEU A 6 7.14 8.72 3.68
C LEU A 6 8.29 9.22 2.80
N ILE A 7 9.09 8.31 2.23
CA ILE A 7 10.19 8.66 1.32
C ILE A 7 9.64 8.94 -0.08
N ARG A 8 8.77 8.06 -0.58
CA ARG A 8 8.19 8.18 -1.92
C ARG A 8 6.67 8.08 -1.84
N PRO A 9 5.93 9.14 -2.22
CA PRO A 9 4.47 9.09 -2.21
C PRO A 9 3.93 8.15 -3.30
N PRO A 10 2.67 7.68 -3.14
CA PRO A 10 2.01 6.87 -4.15
C PRO A 10 1.85 7.67 -5.45
N ALA A 11 1.99 6.99 -6.59
CA ALA A 11 2.02 7.63 -7.91
C ALA A 11 0.62 7.84 -8.54
N GLY A 12 -0.38 8.22 -7.75
CA GLY A 12 -1.76 8.43 -8.21
C GLY A 12 -2.77 8.29 -7.07
N GLU A 13 -4.04 8.12 -7.43
CA GLU A 13 -5.14 7.89 -6.49
C GLU A 13 -5.81 6.54 -6.78
N PRO A 14 -6.27 5.79 -5.75
CA PRO A 14 -6.90 4.48 -5.94
C PRO A 14 -8.27 4.58 -6.64
N VAL A 15 -8.89 5.75 -6.59
CA VAL A 15 -10.15 6.09 -7.27
C VAL A 15 -9.88 7.28 -8.19
N SER A 16 -10.27 7.14 -9.45
CA SER A 16 -10.17 8.15 -10.49
C SER A 16 -11.23 9.23 -10.31
N LEU A 17 -10.93 10.41 -10.87
CA LEU A 17 -11.87 11.52 -10.90
C LEU A 17 -13.16 11.18 -11.66
N ALA A 18 -13.08 10.40 -12.75
CA ALA A 18 -14.25 9.99 -13.51
C ALA A 18 -15.21 9.11 -12.67
N GLU A 19 -14.68 8.15 -11.91
CA GLU A 19 -15.47 7.31 -11.01
C GLU A 19 -16.09 8.13 -9.87
N ALA A 20 -15.31 9.03 -9.26
CA ALA A 20 -15.81 9.91 -8.21
C ALA A 20 -16.93 10.84 -8.72
N LYS A 21 -16.79 11.41 -9.92
CA LYS A 21 -17.83 12.24 -10.55
C LYS A 21 -19.10 11.46 -10.83
N GLN A 22 -18.98 10.22 -11.29
CA GLN A 22 -20.12 9.34 -11.50
C GLN A 22 -20.84 9.05 -10.17
N HIS A 23 -20.10 8.82 -9.08
CA HIS A 23 -20.67 8.63 -7.75
C HIS A 23 -21.41 9.87 -7.24
N LEU A 24 -20.80 11.06 -7.39
CA LEU A 24 -21.38 12.35 -7.00
C LEU A 24 -22.46 12.86 -7.97
N ARG A 25 -22.65 12.19 -9.12
CA ARG A 25 -23.54 12.62 -10.22
C ARG A 25 -23.20 14.01 -10.75
N VAL A 26 -21.92 14.38 -10.74
CA VAL A 26 -21.42 15.67 -11.25
C VAL A 26 -20.94 15.50 -12.68
N THR A 27 -21.48 16.31 -13.60
CA THR A 27 -21.10 16.28 -15.02
C THR A 27 -20.12 17.39 -15.42
N ASP A 28 -20.09 18.49 -14.67
CA ASP A 28 -19.25 19.66 -14.94
C ASP A 28 -17.77 19.42 -14.59
N SER A 29 -16.84 20.07 -15.29
CA SER A 29 -15.39 20.07 -15.03
C SER A 29 -14.92 21.15 -14.06
N LEU A 30 -15.74 22.17 -13.74
CA LEU A 30 -15.33 23.28 -12.86
C LEU A 30 -14.90 22.84 -11.45
N GLN A 31 -15.41 21.70 -10.99
CA GLN A 31 -15.17 21.18 -9.63
C GLN A 31 -14.13 20.06 -9.59
N ASP A 32 -13.45 19.78 -10.71
CA ASP A 32 -12.51 18.67 -10.83
C ASP A 32 -11.33 18.80 -9.86
N SER A 33 -10.85 20.02 -9.61
CA SER A 33 -9.77 20.30 -8.65
C SER A 33 -10.20 20.02 -7.20
N LEU A 34 -11.42 20.42 -6.84
CA LEU A 34 -11.99 20.16 -5.51
C LEU A 34 -12.17 18.65 -5.29
N ILE A 35 -12.78 17.96 -6.25
CA ILE A 35 -13.02 16.51 -6.15
C ILE A 35 -11.69 15.75 -6.03
N SER A 36 -10.67 16.14 -6.79
CA SER A 36 -9.33 15.54 -6.69
C SER A 36 -8.75 15.68 -5.27
N MET A 37 -8.85 16.86 -4.66
CA MET A 37 -8.39 17.10 -3.29
C MET A 37 -9.17 16.26 -2.27
N LEU A 38 -10.49 16.15 -2.43
CA LEU A 38 -11.33 15.32 -1.56
C LEU A 38 -10.95 13.84 -1.63
N ILE A 39 -10.62 13.33 -2.82
CA ILE A 39 -10.13 11.96 -3.00
C ILE A 39 -8.82 11.75 -2.23
N SER A 40 -7.85 12.66 -2.37
CA SER A 40 -6.58 12.57 -1.65
C SER A 40 -6.78 12.60 -0.13
N ASN A 41 -7.67 13.47 0.37
CA ASN A 41 -7.99 13.56 1.80
C ASN A 41 -8.69 12.30 2.32
N ALA A 42 -9.65 11.77 1.55
CA ALA A 42 -10.34 10.52 1.89
C ALA A 42 -9.35 9.35 1.92
N ARG A 43 -8.41 9.27 0.97
CA ARG A 43 -7.33 8.28 0.97
C ARG A 43 -6.51 8.38 2.27
N ILE A 44 -5.99 9.56 2.61
CA ILE A 44 -5.17 9.76 3.82
C ILE A 44 -5.95 9.36 5.08
N ALA A 45 -7.24 9.70 5.16
CA ALA A 45 -8.10 9.29 6.28
C ALA A 45 -8.27 7.75 6.35
N CYS A 46 -8.46 7.09 5.20
CA CYS A 46 -8.54 5.62 5.12
C CYS A 46 -7.24 4.96 5.60
N GLU A 47 -6.10 5.43 5.09
CA GLU A 47 -4.78 4.88 5.40
C GLU A 47 -4.41 5.10 6.88
N SER A 48 -4.77 6.26 7.44
CA SER A 48 -4.58 6.56 8.87
C SER A 48 -5.40 5.63 9.77
N LYS A 49 -6.67 5.38 9.44
CA LYS A 49 -7.56 4.49 10.24
C LYS A 49 -7.19 3.02 10.15
N THR A 50 -6.85 2.54 8.95
CA THR A 50 -6.59 1.11 8.71
C THR A 50 -5.13 0.71 8.93
N ARG A 51 -4.22 1.69 8.94
CA ARG A 51 -2.77 1.48 8.83
C ARG A 51 -2.36 0.71 7.57
N ARG A 52 -3.25 0.68 6.58
CA ARG A 52 -2.98 0.08 5.28
C ARG A 52 -2.64 1.15 4.26
N GLN A 53 -1.70 0.84 3.38
CA GLN A 53 -1.32 1.67 2.25
C GLN A 53 -2.12 1.19 1.04
N LEU A 54 -2.84 2.08 0.34
CA LEU A 54 -3.70 1.68 -0.77
C LEU A 54 -2.90 1.47 -2.06
N LEU A 55 -2.16 2.49 -2.47
CA LEU A 55 -1.24 2.42 -3.60
C LEU A 55 0.20 2.31 -3.12
N HIS A 56 1.06 1.63 -3.88
CA HIS A 56 2.44 1.40 -3.51
C HIS A 56 3.21 2.69 -3.20
N ALA A 57 3.75 2.75 -1.99
CA ALA A 57 4.53 3.86 -1.47
C ALA A 57 5.75 3.34 -0.71
N ARG A 58 6.81 4.14 -0.66
CA ARG A 58 8.05 3.80 0.06
C ARG A 58 8.07 4.49 1.40
N TRP A 59 8.20 3.71 2.45
CA TRP A 59 8.23 4.15 3.84
C TRP A 59 9.59 3.87 4.47
N GLN A 60 9.92 4.71 5.44
CA GLN A 60 11.06 4.54 6.31
C GLN A 60 10.57 4.55 7.76
N LEU A 61 10.89 3.50 8.49
CA LEU A 61 10.69 3.43 9.94
C LEU A 61 12.03 3.68 10.62
N VAL A 62 12.06 4.66 11.53
CA VAL A 62 13.24 5.01 12.31
C VAL A 62 13.07 4.51 13.74
N THR A 63 14.01 3.69 14.20
CA THR A 63 14.01 3.12 15.55
C THR A 63 15.34 3.37 16.24
N ASP A 64 15.31 3.61 17.55
CA ASP A 64 16.53 3.88 18.34
C ASP A 64 17.42 2.64 18.50
N ARG A 65 16.83 1.44 18.38
CA ARG A 65 17.53 0.16 18.55
C ARG A 65 16.83 -0.97 17.81
N PHE A 66 17.58 -2.03 17.56
CA PHE A 66 16.98 -3.31 17.18
C PHE A 66 16.15 -3.89 18.33
N PRO A 67 15.05 -4.59 18.04
CA PRO A 67 14.30 -5.32 19.05
C PRO A 67 15.18 -6.42 19.64
N MET A 68 15.38 -6.39 20.96
CA MET A 68 16.08 -7.41 21.72
C MET A 68 15.10 -8.11 22.66
N SER A 69 15.39 -9.37 22.98
CA SER A 69 14.61 -10.11 23.97
C SER A 69 14.73 -9.45 25.35
N GLY A 70 13.72 -8.66 25.72
CA GLY A 70 13.59 -8.04 27.04
C GLY A 70 12.83 -8.92 28.03
N VAL A 71 12.94 -8.57 29.32
CA VAL A 71 12.07 -9.07 30.38
C VAL A 71 10.64 -8.62 30.07
N GLY A 72 9.70 -9.57 29.93
CA GLY A 72 8.31 -9.30 29.52
C GLY A 72 7.99 -9.62 28.07
N THR A 73 8.93 -10.21 27.32
CA THR A 73 8.59 -10.84 26.03
C THR A 73 7.69 -12.06 26.30
N PRO A 74 6.54 -12.18 25.61
CA PRO A 74 5.62 -13.29 25.84
C PRO A 74 6.38 -14.61 25.71
N LEU A 75 6.11 -15.55 26.63
CA LEU A 75 6.67 -16.88 26.51
C LEU A 75 6.24 -17.45 25.14
N PRO A 76 7.14 -18.17 24.44
CA PRO A 76 6.94 -18.66 23.07
C PRO A 76 5.76 -19.63 22.86
N PHE A 77 4.92 -19.84 23.88
CA PHE A 77 3.79 -20.78 23.93
C PHE A 77 2.45 -20.12 24.30
N CYS A 78 2.39 -18.80 24.46
CA CYS A 78 1.17 -18.11 24.93
C CYS A 78 0.12 -17.89 23.82
N ASP A 79 0.55 -17.85 22.56
CA ASP A 79 -0.30 -17.53 21.40
C ASP A 79 -0.08 -18.53 20.26
N ASP A 80 -1.08 -18.70 19.39
CA ASP A 80 -1.00 -19.55 18.19
C ASP A 80 0.12 -19.11 17.22
N ILE A 81 0.55 -17.85 17.33
CA ILE A 81 1.69 -17.30 16.60
C ILE A 81 2.75 -16.88 17.60
N ASN A 82 3.84 -17.64 17.64
CA ASN A 82 5.02 -17.27 18.41
C ASN A 82 5.65 -16.03 17.79
N LEU A 83 5.45 -14.88 18.44
CA LEU A 83 6.11 -13.63 18.09
C LEU A 83 7.51 -13.67 18.68
N PRO A 84 8.56 -13.89 17.87
CA PRO A 84 9.88 -13.93 18.43
C PRO A 84 10.20 -12.57 19.04
N ALA A 85 10.71 -12.59 20.26
CA ALA A 85 11.07 -11.42 21.06
C ALA A 85 12.00 -10.40 20.37
N TYR A 86 12.63 -10.83 19.27
CA TYR A 86 13.58 -10.09 18.46
C TYR A 86 13.00 -9.68 17.09
N ALA A 87 11.70 -9.81 16.85
CA ALA A 87 11.09 -9.32 15.61
C ALA A 87 10.65 -7.85 15.73
N ILE A 88 10.79 -7.11 14.63
CA ILE A 88 10.17 -5.80 14.45
C ILE A 88 8.90 -5.94 13.61
N ARG A 89 7.86 -5.20 14.00
CA ARG A 89 6.62 -5.06 13.23
C ARG A 89 6.72 -3.87 12.31
N LEU A 90 6.43 -4.06 11.02
CA LEU A 90 6.33 -2.96 10.08
C LEU A 90 4.91 -2.38 10.11
N PRO A 91 4.76 -1.06 10.31
CA PRO A 91 3.48 -0.45 10.66
C PRO A 91 2.46 -0.41 9.51
N HIS A 92 2.92 -0.41 8.25
CA HIS A 92 2.05 -0.33 7.08
C HIS A 92 1.89 -1.68 6.37
N ALA A 93 0.67 -1.99 5.97
CA ALA A 93 0.33 -3.19 5.20
C ALA A 93 -0.50 -2.87 3.94
N PRO A 94 -0.64 -3.76 2.97
CA PRO A 94 0.13 -4.98 2.82
C PRO A 94 1.60 -4.64 2.54
N PHE A 95 2.48 -5.40 3.16
CA PHE A 95 3.91 -5.27 2.96
C PHE A 95 4.29 -5.95 1.64
N VAL A 96 5.14 -5.29 0.84
CA VAL A 96 5.56 -5.83 -0.45
C VAL A 96 6.97 -6.36 -0.37
N ASP A 97 7.93 -5.46 -0.08
CA ASP A 97 9.34 -5.81 -0.04
C ASP A 97 10.13 -4.89 0.90
N LEU A 98 11.21 -5.43 1.46
CA LEU A 98 12.12 -4.71 2.35
C LEU A 98 13.35 -4.33 1.53
N GLN A 99 13.51 -3.03 1.29
CA GLN A 99 14.57 -2.51 0.42
C GLN A 99 15.93 -2.53 1.12
N SER A 100 15.99 -2.00 2.34
CA SER A 100 17.24 -1.95 3.10
C SER A 100 17.00 -1.76 4.59
N VAL A 101 17.93 -2.29 5.37
CA VAL A 101 18.04 -2.05 6.81
C VAL A 101 19.40 -1.43 7.05
N THR A 102 19.41 -0.17 7.48
CA THR A 102 20.65 0.56 7.78
C THR A 102 20.72 0.88 9.26
N TYR A 103 21.94 0.92 9.80
CA TYR A 103 22.16 1.25 11.20
C TYR A 103 23.50 1.96 11.39
N PHE A 104 23.62 2.76 12.44
CA PHE A 104 24.90 3.33 12.85
C PHE A 104 25.68 2.33 13.70
N ASP A 105 26.94 2.06 13.34
CA ASP A 105 27.85 1.28 14.16
C ASP A 105 28.45 2.10 15.32
N MET A 106 29.23 1.45 16.20
CA MET A 106 29.89 2.10 17.35
C MET A 106 30.93 3.16 16.95
N SER A 107 31.31 3.23 15.68
CA SER A 107 32.17 4.29 15.12
C SER A 107 31.35 5.39 14.43
N SER A 108 30.04 5.46 14.69
CA SER A 108 29.10 6.41 14.09
C SER A 108 29.04 6.35 12.55
N THR A 109 29.41 5.21 11.96
CA THR A 109 29.38 4.99 10.52
C THR A 109 28.10 4.26 10.13
N LEU A 110 27.48 4.68 9.03
CA LEU A 110 26.27 4.03 8.52
C LEU A 110 26.62 2.71 7.83
N GLN A 111 26.10 1.61 8.36
CA GLN A 111 26.23 0.26 7.82
C GLN A 111 24.89 -0.20 7.24
N THR A 112 24.95 -1.01 6.19
CA THR A 112 23.77 -1.69 5.62
C THR A 112 23.83 -3.17 5.96
N MET A 113 22.75 -3.72 6.51
CA MET A 113 22.67 -5.15 6.82
C MET A 113 22.48 -5.98 5.56
N ASP A 114 23.16 -7.13 5.52
CA ASP A 114 22.97 -8.13 4.46
C ASP A 114 21.58 -8.80 4.58
N PRO A 115 20.76 -8.78 3.52
CA PRO A 115 19.48 -9.50 3.46
C PRO A 115 19.55 -10.98 3.82
N ALA A 116 20.70 -11.63 3.68
CA ALA A 116 20.86 -13.03 4.06
C ALA A 116 20.82 -13.27 5.58
N THR A 117 20.97 -12.23 6.41
CA THR A 117 21.04 -12.33 7.88
C THR A 117 19.67 -12.26 8.56
N TYR A 118 18.66 -11.74 7.87
CA TYR A 118 17.30 -11.61 8.37
C TYR A 118 16.28 -12.33 7.48
N THR A 119 15.11 -12.56 8.02
CA THR A 119 13.94 -13.13 7.36
C THR A 119 12.77 -12.17 7.51
N VAL A 120 12.03 -12.01 6.44
CA VAL A 120 10.81 -11.22 6.42
C VAL A 120 9.63 -12.17 6.29
N ASN A 121 8.68 -12.08 7.20
CA ASN A 121 7.40 -12.73 7.10
C ASN A 121 6.37 -11.72 6.57
N SER A 122 6.14 -11.78 5.25
CA SER A 122 5.14 -10.98 4.54
C SER A 122 3.73 -11.57 4.59
N ALA A 123 3.56 -12.81 5.06
CA ALA A 123 2.26 -13.47 5.16
C ALA A 123 1.44 -12.96 6.36
N MET A 124 2.11 -12.34 7.34
CA MET A 124 1.46 -11.71 8.48
C MET A 124 1.16 -10.24 8.22
N GLU A 125 0.01 -9.78 8.69
CA GLU A 125 -0.38 -8.37 8.66
C GLU A 125 -0.56 -7.89 10.11
N PRO A 126 0.38 -7.10 10.67
CA PRO A 126 1.52 -6.44 10.05
C PRO A 126 2.71 -7.38 9.79
N ALA A 127 3.53 -7.04 8.80
CA ALA A 127 4.71 -7.83 8.45
C ALA A 127 5.75 -7.81 9.57
N LEU A 128 6.42 -8.94 9.73
CA LEU A 128 7.45 -9.15 10.75
C LEU A 128 8.81 -9.32 10.11
N VAL A 129 9.82 -8.67 10.68
CA VAL A 129 11.21 -8.91 10.31
C VAL A 129 11.97 -9.42 11.51
N SER A 130 12.63 -10.57 11.36
CA SER A 130 13.41 -11.25 12.40
C SER A 130 14.79 -11.63 11.86
N PRO A 131 15.83 -11.75 12.69
CA PRO A 131 17.07 -12.38 12.27
C PRO A 131 16.80 -13.85 11.93
N ARG A 132 17.56 -14.39 10.97
CA ARG A 132 17.47 -15.81 10.62
C ARG A 132 17.88 -16.68 11.80
N PHE A 133 17.47 -17.94 11.76
CA PHE A 133 17.95 -18.93 12.71
C PHE A 133 19.48 -18.92 12.77
N ARG A 134 20.02 -18.88 14.00
CA ARG A 134 21.46 -18.79 14.30
C ARG A 134 22.12 -17.44 13.98
N GLN A 135 21.34 -16.40 13.67
CA GLN A 135 21.82 -15.03 13.53
C GLN A 135 21.29 -14.16 14.68
N ILE A 136 21.95 -13.03 14.94
CA ILE A 136 21.54 -12.01 15.91
C ILE A 136 21.57 -10.64 15.26
N TRP A 137 20.82 -9.68 15.81
CA TRP A 137 20.94 -8.29 15.39
C TRP A 137 22.33 -7.74 15.72
N PRO A 138 22.94 -6.96 14.81
CA PRO A 138 24.17 -6.26 15.10
C PRO A 138 23.92 -5.23 16.21
N ILE A 139 24.98 -4.84 16.92
CA ILE A 139 24.89 -3.85 18.00
C ILE A 139 24.96 -2.45 17.36
N PRO A 140 23.87 -1.65 17.38
CA PRO A 140 23.89 -0.30 16.86
C PRO A 140 24.44 0.67 17.91
N LEU A 141 24.84 1.86 17.48
CA LEU A 141 25.17 2.97 18.37
C LEU A 141 23.93 3.32 19.23
N PRO A 142 24.05 3.44 20.57
CA PRO A 142 22.91 3.72 21.44
C PRO A 142 22.52 5.21 21.39
N GLN A 143 21.95 5.63 20.27
CA GLN A 143 21.45 6.98 20.02
C GLN A 143 20.02 6.95 19.47
N ILE A 144 19.34 8.09 19.54
CA ILE A 144 17.99 8.24 18.97
C ILE A 144 18.08 8.08 17.45
N GLY A 145 17.20 7.26 16.87
CA GLY A 145 17.12 6.99 15.45
C GLY A 145 18.32 6.25 14.85
N ALA A 146 18.97 5.38 15.64
CA ALA A 146 20.16 4.66 15.19
C ALA A 146 19.92 3.63 14.08
N VAL A 147 18.70 3.12 13.93
CA VAL A 147 18.33 2.07 12.97
C VAL A 147 17.22 2.59 12.06
N GLN A 148 17.35 2.34 10.76
CA GLN A 148 16.39 2.76 9.75
C GLN A 148 15.98 1.57 8.87
N TRP A 149 14.68 1.38 8.71
CA TRP A 149 14.09 0.32 7.92
C TRP A 149 13.39 0.94 6.72
N THR A 150 13.91 0.72 5.51
CA THR A 150 13.29 1.22 4.27
C THR A 150 12.54 0.08 3.60
N TYR A 151 11.24 0.24 3.42
CA TYR A 151 10.38 -0.79 2.85
C TYR A 151 9.28 -0.21 1.97
N ASP A 152 8.72 -1.05 1.11
CA ASP A 152 7.62 -0.72 0.23
C ASP A 152 6.34 -1.40 0.73
N ALA A 153 5.24 -0.64 0.78
CA ALA A 153 3.92 -1.13 1.19
C ALA A 153 2.86 -0.64 0.21
N GLY A 154 1.79 -1.41 0.02
CA GLY A 154 0.63 -1.03 -0.79
C GLY A 154 0.01 -2.20 -1.55
N TYR A 155 -1.23 -2.05 -2.03
CA TYR A 155 -1.92 -3.10 -2.79
C TYR A 155 -1.63 -3.05 -4.29
N ALA A 156 -1.45 -1.86 -4.85
CA ALA A 156 -1.44 -1.68 -6.29
C ALA A 156 -0.57 -0.52 -6.77
N SER A 157 -0.16 -0.58 -8.04
CA SER A 157 0.56 0.48 -8.74
C SER A 157 -0.16 0.89 -10.02
N PRO A 158 -0.14 2.17 -10.39
CA PRO A 158 -0.71 2.64 -11.64
C PRO A 158 0.10 2.20 -12.86
N ILE A 159 -0.61 1.89 -13.93
CA ILE A 159 -0.08 1.55 -15.25
C ILE A 159 -0.18 2.76 -16.16
N LYS A 160 0.84 2.98 -16.99
CA LYS A 160 0.90 3.97 -18.05
C LYS A 160 1.38 3.35 -19.36
N ASN A 161 1.20 4.08 -20.46
CA ASN A 161 1.71 3.73 -21.79
C ASN A 161 1.29 2.34 -22.28
N ALA A 162 0.07 1.89 -21.95
CA ALA A 162 -0.56 0.80 -22.67
C ALA A 162 -0.90 1.32 -24.07
N VAL A 163 -0.14 0.92 -25.09
CA VAL A 163 -0.36 1.35 -26.48
C VAL A 163 -0.89 0.17 -27.29
N ALA A 164 -1.88 0.43 -28.14
CA ALA A 164 -2.42 -0.57 -29.05
C ALA A 164 -1.30 -1.19 -29.92
N GLY A 165 -1.25 -2.52 -29.97
CA GLY A 165 -0.24 -3.29 -30.71
C GLY A 165 1.07 -3.52 -29.94
N SER A 166 1.22 -2.98 -28.72
CA SER A 166 2.36 -3.28 -27.84
C SER A 166 2.02 -4.42 -26.88
N ALA A 167 2.99 -5.29 -26.61
CA ALA A 167 2.92 -6.27 -25.52
C ALA A 167 3.36 -5.69 -24.17
N PHE A 168 3.91 -4.47 -24.17
CA PHE A 168 4.49 -3.83 -23.00
C PHE A 168 3.63 -2.67 -22.50
N PHE A 169 3.58 -2.54 -21.18
CA PHE A 169 3.08 -1.37 -20.47
C PHE A 169 4.10 -0.94 -19.42
N THR A 170 4.09 0.34 -19.06
CA THR A 170 4.98 0.89 -18.03
C THR A 170 4.26 0.92 -16.69
N VAL A 171 4.86 0.38 -15.63
CA VAL A 171 4.32 0.54 -14.27
C VAL A 171 5.02 1.70 -13.56
N VAL A 172 4.24 2.56 -12.93
CA VAL A 172 4.77 3.69 -12.15
C VAL A 172 4.62 3.35 -10.66
N GLY A 173 5.74 3.11 -10.00
CA GLY A 173 5.75 2.80 -8.57
C GLY A 173 7.15 2.56 -8.02
N PRO A 174 7.27 2.30 -6.71
CA PRO A 174 8.51 1.85 -6.09
C PRO A 174 8.75 0.33 -6.24
N VAL A 175 7.70 -0.44 -6.52
CA VAL A 175 7.74 -1.91 -6.60
C VAL A 175 8.20 -2.38 -7.98
N SER A 176 8.98 -3.46 -8.00
CA SER A 176 9.34 -4.19 -9.21
C SER A 176 8.80 -5.63 -9.12
N TRP A 177 8.28 -6.12 -10.25
CA TRP A 177 7.79 -7.49 -10.37
C TRP A 177 8.83 -8.37 -11.05
N LYS A 178 8.91 -9.63 -10.64
CA LYS A 178 9.80 -10.62 -11.26
C LYS A 178 9.04 -11.42 -12.32
N VAL A 179 9.79 -11.94 -13.29
CA VAL A 179 9.23 -12.84 -14.30
C VAL A 179 8.69 -14.10 -13.61
N GLY A 180 7.44 -14.45 -13.92
CA GLY A 180 6.70 -15.55 -13.30
C GLY A 180 5.83 -15.15 -12.11
N ASP A 181 5.88 -13.90 -11.64
CA ASP A 181 4.98 -13.44 -10.58
C ASP A 181 3.54 -13.39 -11.08
N THR A 182 2.59 -13.82 -10.24
CA THR A 182 1.15 -13.73 -10.53
C THR A 182 0.61 -12.38 -10.07
N THR A 183 -0.06 -11.66 -10.97
CA THR A 183 -0.65 -10.34 -10.69
C THR A 183 -2.05 -10.23 -11.26
N THR A 184 -2.90 -9.46 -10.60
CA THR A 184 -4.23 -9.09 -11.08
C THR A 184 -4.26 -7.63 -11.52
N PHE A 185 -5.31 -7.24 -12.24
CA PHE A 185 -5.51 -5.87 -12.68
C PHE A 185 -6.88 -5.36 -12.26
N TYR A 186 -6.97 -4.05 -12.00
CA TYR A 186 -8.25 -3.36 -11.87
C TYR A 186 -8.20 -1.99 -12.51
N ASN A 187 -9.37 -1.48 -12.88
CA ASN A 187 -9.55 -0.14 -13.41
C ASN A 187 -10.44 0.69 -12.50
N SER A 188 -10.20 1.99 -12.49
CA SER A 188 -11.08 2.99 -11.93
C SER A 188 -11.51 3.99 -13.01
N GLY A 189 -12.84 4.14 -13.17
CA GLY A 189 -13.47 5.15 -14.02
C GLY A 189 -13.39 4.92 -15.53
N GLY A 190 -13.15 3.69 -15.98
CA GLY A 190 -13.10 3.33 -17.40
C GLY A 190 -12.96 1.82 -17.62
N ALA A 191 -12.24 1.44 -18.67
CA ALA A 191 -11.99 0.05 -19.04
C ALA A 191 -10.48 -0.25 -19.04
N LEU A 192 -10.12 -1.47 -18.60
CA LEU A 192 -8.75 -1.97 -18.71
C LEU A 192 -8.31 -2.05 -20.19
N PRO A 193 -6.99 -1.94 -20.46
CA PRO A 193 -6.43 -2.20 -21.79
C PRO A 193 -6.84 -3.60 -22.28
N ALA A 194 -7.58 -3.68 -23.38
CA ALA A 194 -8.02 -4.96 -23.93
C ALA A 194 -6.80 -5.79 -24.37
N PRO A 195 -6.78 -7.13 -24.18
CA PRO A 195 -7.89 -7.98 -23.71
C PRO A 195 -7.95 -8.20 -22.18
N LEU A 196 -7.19 -7.46 -21.37
CA LEU A 196 -7.11 -7.69 -19.93
C LEU A 196 -8.47 -7.52 -19.24
N GLN A 197 -8.84 -8.52 -18.45
CA GLN A 197 -10.05 -8.55 -17.63
C GLN A 197 -9.75 -8.25 -16.16
N PRO A 198 -10.64 -7.53 -15.46
CA PRO A 198 -10.46 -7.23 -14.04
C PRO A 198 -10.53 -8.50 -13.20
N ASN A 199 -9.81 -8.53 -12.07
CA ASN A 199 -9.80 -9.64 -11.09
C ASN A 199 -9.41 -11.02 -11.67
N THR A 200 -8.82 -11.06 -12.87
CA THR A 200 -8.29 -12.29 -13.48
C THR A 200 -6.78 -12.34 -13.20
N PRO A 201 -6.24 -13.49 -12.74
CA PRO A 201 -4.81 -13.63 -12.51
C PRO A 201 -4.06 -13.76 -13.84
N TYR A 202 -2.94 -13.07 -13.96
CA TYR A 202 -2.03 -13.17 -15.09
C TYR A 202 -0.58 -13.29 -14.60
N LEU A 203 0.30 -13.80 -15.45
CA LEU A 203 1.73 -13.96 -15.14
C LEU A 203 2.55 -12.85 -15.80
N ILE A 204 3.58 -12.37 -15.11
CA ILE A 204 4.57 -11.47 -15.70
C ILE A 204 5.48 -12.28 -16.63
N ALA A 205 5.38 -12.05 -17.93
CA ALA A 205 6.12 -12.77 -18.96
C ALA A 205 7.53 -12.19 -19.16
N GLN A 206 7.64 -10.86 -19.19
CA GLN A 206 8.94 -10.16 -19.26
C GLN A 206 8.91 -8.91 -18.39
N ALA A 207 10.04 -8.63 -17.75
CA ALA A 207 10.26 -7.43 -16.95
C ALA A 207 11.58 -6.78 -17.39
N VAL A 208 11.49 -5.62 -18.04
CA VAL A 208 12.65 -4.84 -18.50
C VAL A 208 12.58 -3.46 -17.85
N GLY A 209 13.27 -3.29 -16.73
CA GLY A 209 13.18 -2.06 -15.94
C GLY A 209 11.76 -1.83 -15.40
N ASN A 210 11.09 -0.78 -15.88
CA ASN A 210 9.71 -0.45 -15.51
C ASN A 210 8.68 -0.86 -16.57
N GLU A 211 9.12 -1.53 -17.64
CA GLU A 211 8.24 -2.05 -18.69
C GLU A 211 8.01 -3.54 -18.48
N TYR A 212 6.73 -3.92 -18.54
CA TYR A 212 6.28 -5.27 -18.26
C TYR A 212 5.38 -5.77 -19.38
N SER A 213 5.53 -7.04 -19.72
CA SER A 213 4.56 -7.77 -20.55
C SER A 213 3.95 -8.92 -19.75
N VAL A 214 2.73 -9.28 -20.10
CA VAL A 214 1.91 -10.22 -19.35
C VAL A 214 1.50 -11.39 -20.25
N SER A 215 1.41 -12.57 -19.66
CA SER A 215 0.83 -13.76 -20.28
C SER A 215 -0.36 -14.26 -19.48
N ASP A 216 -1.22 -15.02 -20.13
CA ASP A 216 -2.25 -15.82 -19.46
C ASP A 216 -1.61 -16.88 -18.54
N MET A 217 -2.41 -17.50 -17.67
CA MET A 217 -2.00 -18.59 -16.80
C MET A 217 -1.54 -19.84 -17.59
N ASP A 218 -2.00 -19.98 -18.83
CA ASP A 218 -1.55 -21.01 -19.77
C ASP A 218 -0.23 -20.64 -20.49
N GLY A 219 0.37 -19.48 -20.18
CA GLY A 219 1.65 -19.04 -20.74
C GLY A 219 1.55 -18.35 -22.11
N ASN A 220 0.35 -18.12 -22.62
CA ASN A 220 0.14 -17.40 -23.88
C ASN A 220 0.40 -15.90 -23.69
N THR A 221 1.28 -15.32 -24.50
CA THR A 221 1.57 -13.88 -24.45
C THR A 221 0.35 -13.05 -24.82
N ILE A 222 0.04 -12.03 -24.02
CA ILE A 222 -1.07 -11.12 -24.25
C ILE A 222 -0.53 -9.84 -24.91
N THR A 223 -1.02 -9.54 -26.11
CA THR A 223 -0.78 -8.27 -26.80
C THR A 223 -1.95 -7.33 -26.57
N LEU A 224 -1.67 -6.09 -26.17
CA LEU A 224 -2.72 -5.11 -25.91
C LEU A 224 -3.29 -4.60 -27.23
N THR A 225 -4.60 -4.68 -27.40
CA THR A 225 -5.30 -4.23 -28.62
C THR A 225 -5.79 -2.79 -28.52
N ASP A 226 -5.84 -2.24 -27.31
CA ASP A 226 -6.18 -0.84 -27.02
C ASP A 226 -5.46 -0.37 -25.74
N GLY A 227 -5.33 0.93 -25.55
CA GLY A 227 -4.74 1.55 -24.36
C GLY A 227 -5.65 1.63 -23.13
N GLY A 228 -6.92 1.27 -23.28
CA GLY A 228 -7.93 1.38 -22.23
C GLY A 228 -8.34 2.83 -21.95
N SER A 229 -9.19 3.01 -20.94
CA SER A 229 -9.68 4.33 -20.51
C SER A 229 -9.70 4.43 -18.99
N GLY A 230 -9.60 5.66 -18.45
CA GLY A 230 -9.53 5.87 -17.00
C GLY A 230 -8.16 5.51 -16.41
N ALA A 231 -8.13 5.16 -15.12
CA ALA A 231 -6.91 4.80 -14.41
C ALA A 231 -6.83 3.28 -14.24
N SER A 232 -5.82 2.67 -14.87
CA SER A 232 -5.57 1.23 -14.78
C SER A 232 -4.43 0.94 -13.81
N PHE A 233 -4.54 -0.14 -13.04
CA PHE A 233 -3.60 -0.50 -11.99
C PHE A 233 -3.23 -1.99 -12.06
N ILE A 234 -1.98 -2.29 -11.72
CA ILE A 234 -1.48 -3.64 -11.43
C ILE A 234 -1.61 -3.88 -9.92
N GLY A 235 -2.08 -5.06 -9.53
CA GLY A 235 -2.54 -5.37 -8.17
C GLY A 235 -4.05 -5.21 -8.03
N THR A 236 -4.58 -5.28 -6.81
CA THR A 236 -6.02 -5.08 -6.55
C THR A 236 -6.23 -4.42 -5.20
N VAL A 237 -6.80 -3.21 -5.23
CA VAL A 237 -7.29 -2.56 -4.01
C VAL A 237 -8.67 -3.15 -3.69
N PRO A 238 -8.90 -3.68 -2.46
CA PRO A 238 -10.19 -4.23 -2.07
C PRO A 238 -11.35 -3.27 -2.32
N GLU A 239 -12.46 -3.79 -2.86
CA GLU A 239 -13.60 -2.97 -3.25
C GLU A 239 -14.22 -2.22 -2.06
N GLY A 240 -14.22 -2.83 -0.87
CA GLY A 240 -14.71 -2.18 0.35
C GLY A 240 -13.96 -0.89 0.69
N LEU A 241 -12.63 -0.85 0.48
CA LEU A 241 -11.82 0.34 0.72
C LEU A 241 -12.09 1.43 -0.33
N ARG A 242 -12.24 1.04 -1.60
CA ARG A 242 -12.61 1.98 -2.68
C ARG A 242 -14.00 2.57 -2.46
N HIS A 243 -14.97 1.74 -2.08
CA HIS A 243 -16.33 2.18 -1.78
C HIS A 243 -16.38 3.11 -0.56
N TRP A 244 -15.61 2.81 0.49
CA TRP A 244 -15.47 3.69 1.64
C TRP A 244 -14.94 5.08 1.25
N ILE A 245 -13.92 5.13 0.38
CA ILE A 245 -13.39 6.40 -0.14
C ILE A 245 -14.49 7.18 -0.88
N LEU A 246 -15.24 6.53 -1.77
CA LEU A 246 -16.34 7.17 -2.51
C LEU A 246 -17.39 7.76 -1.58
N LEU A 247 -17.83 6.99 -0.57
CA LEU A 247 -18.78 7.46 0.44
C LEU A 247 -18.22 8.65 1.24
N ARG A 248 -16.93 8.59 1.62
CA ARG A 248 -16.29 9.69 2.35
C ARG A 248 -16.16 10.95 1.50
N VAL A 249 -15.83 10.81 0.21
CA VAL A 249 -15.81 11.93 -0.75
C VAL A 249 -17.20 12.53 -0.90
N GLY A 250 -18.25 11.71 -1.02
CA GLY A 250 -19.65 12.17 -1.00
C GLY A 250 -19.98 13.00 0.23
N SER A 251 -19.63 12.48 1.40
CA SER A 251 -19.85 13.21 2.67
C SER A 251 -19.12 14.54 2.73
N LEU A 252 -17.85 14.61 2.28
CA LEU A 252 -17.04 15.84 2.30
C LEU A 252 -17.47 16.84 1.22
N TYR A 253 -18.02 16.37 0.11
CA TYR A 253 -18.50 17.23 -0.96
C TYR A 253 -19.80 17.95 -0.57
N GLU A 254 -20.73 17.23 0.06
CA GLU A 254 -22.00 17.77 0.57
C GLU A 254 -21.80 18.65 1.81
N ASN A 255 -20.89 18.27 2.72
CA ASN A 255 -20.61 19.00 3.95
C ASN A 255 -19.28 19.74 3.85
N ARG A 256 -19.34 21.02 3.47
CA ARG A 256 -18.15 21.89 3.31
C ARG A 256 -17.67 22.54 4.61
N GLU A 257 -18.46 22.43 5.67
CA GLU A 257 -18.18 22.96 7.00
C GLU A 257 -17.94 21.80 7.97
N GLU A 258 -17.08 22.00 8.98
CA GLU A 258 -16.76 20.98 10.00
C GLU A 258 -17.99 20.58 10.82
N VAL A 259 -18.90 21.53 11.05
CA VAL A 259 -20.16 21.30 11.75
C VAL A 259 -21.27 22.07 11.03
N ALA A 260 -22.11 21.36 10.27
CA ALA A 260 -23.39 21.92 9.87
C ALA A 260 -24.29 21.97 11.12
N ILE A 261 -24.51 23.17 11.68
CA ILE A 261 -25.51 23.37 12.74
C ILE A 261 -26.89 23.17 12.09
N LEU A 262 -27.33 21.92 12.02
CA LEU A 262 -28.70 21.57 11.69
C LEU A 262 -29.57 22.11 12.83
N ASN A 263 -30.31 23.18 12.55
CA ASN A 263 -31.43 23.58 13.39
C ASN A 263 -32.41 22.41 13.45
N ARG A 264 -32.28 21.60 14.51
CA ARG A 264 -33.09 20.44 14.91
C ARG A 264 -32.72 19.09 14.28
N GLY A 265 -31.99 18.28 15.07
CA GLY A 265 -32.08 16.81 15.03
C GLY A 265 -30.78 16.10 14.70
N LYS A 266 -30.11 15.59 15.75
CA LYS A 266 -29.12 14.50 15.78
C LYS A 266 -28.30 14.27 14.50
N VAL A 267 -27.01 14.62 14.56
CA VAL A 267 -26.01 14.01 13.69
C VAL A 267 -25.90 12.53 14.12
N GLU A 268 -26.64 11.64 13.48
CA GLU A 268 -26.38 10.21 13.60
C GLU A 268 -25.28 9.87 12.60
N GLU A 269 -24.06 9.67 13.10
CA GLU A 269 -23.00 9.03 12.32
C GLU A 269 -23.56 7.70 11.82
N LEU A 270 -23.54 7.46 10.51
CA LEU A 270 -23.94 6.18 9.95
C LEU A 270 -22.90 5.13 10.39
N PRO A 271 -23.18 4.29 11.41
CA PRO A 271 -22.15 3.44 12.02
C PRO A 271 -21.58 2.42 11.03
N PHE A 272 -22.35 2.13 9.97
CA PHE A 272 -21.97 1.20 8.92
C PHE A 272 -20.74 1.66 8.10
N VAL A 273 -20.56 2.97 7.91
CA VAL A 273 -19.47 3.47 7.04
C VAL A 273 -18.11 3.18 7.67
N ASP A 274 -17.93 3.47 8.95
CA ASP A 274 -16.68 3.14 9.64
C ASP A 274 -16.50 1.63 9.85
N GLY A 275 -17.60 0.87 9.90
CA GLY A 275 -17.58 -0.60 9.95
C GLY A 275 -17.04 -1.26 8.67
N LEU A 276 -17.11 -0.60 7.51
CA LEU A 276 -16.47 -1.11 6.28
C LEU A 276 -14.95 -1.20 6.39
N LEU A 277 -14.34 -0.41 7.28
CA LEU A 277 -12.90 -0.45 7.51
C LEU A 277 -12.49 -1.51 8.52
N ASP A 278 -13.41 -2.01 9.37
CA ASP A 278 -13.08 -2.91 10.48
C ASP A 278 -12.34 -4.18 10.05
N PRO A 279 -12.69 -4.86 8.94
CA PRO A 279 -11.93 -6.03 8.46
C PRO A 279 -10.48 -5.70 8.06
N TYR A 280 -10.21 -4.44 7.75
CA TYR A 280 -8.90 -3.97 7.28
C TYR A 280 -8.10 -3.27 8.36
N ARG A 281 -8.65 -3.05 9.55
CA ARG A 281 -7.92 -2.44 10.67
C ARG A 281 -6.87 -3.40 11.19
N ILE A 282 -5.64 -2.91 11.22
CA ILE A 282 -4.52 -3.65 11.79
C ILE A 282 -4.34 -3.14 13.22
N SER A 283 -4.55 -4.02 14.20
CA SER A 283 -4.18 -3.71 15.57
C SER A 283 -2.66 -3.74 15.69
N MET A 284 -2.09 -2.60 16.08
CA MET A 284 -0.77 -2.63 16.70
C MET A 284 -0.97 -2.84 18.20
N PRO A 285 -0.21 -3.74 18.83
CA PRO A 285 -0.30 -3.98 20.27
C PRO A 285 0.09 -2.75 21.08
#